data_AF-A0A925ES31-F1
#
_entry.id   AF-A0A925ES31-F1
#
_cell.length_a   1.000
_cell.length_b   1.000
_cell.length_c   1.000
_cell.angle_alpha   90.00
_cell.angle_beta   90.00
_cell.angle_gamma   90.00
#
_symmetry.space_group_name_H-M   'P 1'
#
loop_
_entity.id
_entity.type
_entity.pdbx_description
1 polymer ?
#
loop_
_entity_poly.entity_id
_entity_poly.type
_entity_poly.pdbx_seq_one_letter_code
_entity_poly.pdbx_strand_id
1 'polypeptide(L)' 'MGLIFLILLAVWGTGAWMFSKKAGRYYQDDQVFMLAALWPVFLITNSRFRENFNKALKP' A
#
# COMPACT_ATOMS: atom_id res chain seq x y z
N MET A 1 -22.51 -8.66 6.77
CA MET A 1 -21.46 -7.76 7.32
C MET A 1 -20.07 -8.39 7.34
N GLY A 2 -19.89 -9.65 7.76
CA GLY A 2 -18.55 -10.28 7.84
C GLY A 2 -17.79 -10.43 6.50
N LEU A 3 -18.48 -10.77 5.41
CA LEU A 3 -17.80 -11.02 4.11
C LEU A 3 -17.15 -9.78 3.50
N ILE A 4 -17.84 -8.63 3.53
CA ILE A 4 -17.32 -7.36 3.01
C ILE A 4 -16.07 -6.93 3.80
N PHE A 5 -16.11 -7.09 5.12
CA PHE A 5 -14.97 -6.79 5.97
C PHE A 5 -13.77 -7.69 5.67
N LEU A 6 -13.99 -8.99 5.44
CA LEU A 6 -12.94 -9.92 5.03
C LEU A 6 -12.35 -9.58 3.67
N ILE A 7 -13.18 -9.17 2.70
CA ILE A 7 -12.70 -8.73 1.38
C ILE A 7 -11.86 -7.46 1.52
N LEU A 8 -12.32 -6.48 2.30
CA LEU A 8 -11.58 -5.24 2.55
C LEU A 8 -10.24 -5.53 3.24
N LEU A 9 -10.20 -6.43 4.22
CA LEU A 9 -8.98 -6.87 4.88
C LEU A 9 -8.03 -7.59 3.91
N ALA A 10 -8.55 -8.46 3.05
CA ALA A 10 -7.75 -9.16 2.06
C ALA A 10 -7.13 -8.20 1.05
N VAL A 11 -7.91 -7.23 0.54
CA VAL A 11 -7.42 -6.17 -0.34
C VAL A 11 -6.39 -5.29 0.38
N TRP A 12 -6.68 -4.88 1.61
CA TRP A 12 -5.77 -4.09 2.45
C TRP A 12 -4.43 -4.80 2.67
N GLY A 13 -4.46 -6.07 3.12
CA GLY A 13 -3.26 -6.84 3.39
C GLY A 13 -2.45 -7.15 2.14
N THR A 14 -3.13 -7.48 1.03
CA THR A 14 -2.45 -7.76 -0.25
C THR A 14 -1.78 -6.50 -0.81
N GLY A 15 -2.47 -5.36 -0.76
CA GLY A 15 -1.90 -4.07 -1.19
C GLY A 15 -0.68 -3.67 -0.38
N ALA A 16 -0.76 -3.80 0.96
CA ALA A 16 0.35 -3.53 1.86
C ALA A 16 1.55 -4.44 1.59
N TRP A 17 1.33 -5.74 1.41
CA TRP A 17 2.40 -6.72 1.17
C TRP A 17 3.09 -6.54 -0.18
N MET A 18 2.33 -6.31 -1.25
CA MET A 18 2.91 -6.06 -2.57
C MET A 18 3.70 -4.75 -2.59
N PHE A 19 3.19 -3.72 -1.93
CA PHE A 19 3.90 -2.45 -1.78
C PHE A 19 5.20 -2.63 -1.00
N SER A 20 5.18 -3.26 0.18
CA SER A 20 6.37 -3.39 1.03
C SER A 20 7.54 -4.11 0.34
N LYS A 21 7.25 -5.08 -0.55
CA LYS A 21 8.30 -5.78 -1.33
C LYS A 21 9.06 -4.91 -2.33
N LYS A 22 8.40 -3.88 -2.88
CA LYS A 22 8.97 -3.03 -3.94
C LYS A 22 9.18 -1.57 -3.50
N ALA A 23 8.67 -1.18 -2.33
CA ALA A 23 8.71 0.18 -1.79
C ALA A 23 10.12 0.65 -1.39
N GLY A 24 11.04 -0.27 -1.07
CA GLY A 24 12.43 0.08 -0.75
C GLY A 24 13.20 0.78 -1.88
N ARG A 25 12.67 0.79 -3.11
CA ARG A 25 13.21 1.59 -4.22
C ARG A 25 12.84 3.07 -4.17
N TYR A 26 11.81 3.42 -3.40
CA TYR A 26 11.20 4.76 -3.38
C TYR A 26 11.20 5.38 -1.98
N TYR A 27 11.33 4.58 -0.92
CA TYR A 27 11.25 5.00 0.48
C TYR A 27 12.33 4.30 1.31
N GLN A 28 12.68 4.90 2.44
CA GLN A 28 13.55 4.29 3.44
C GLN A 28 12.78 3.20 4.22
N ASP A 29 13.50 2.18 4.71
CA ASP A 29 12.89 1.00 5.37
C ASP A 29 12.01 1.36 6.57
N ASP A 30 12.35 2.41 7.31
CA ASP A 30 11.56 2.94 8.44
C ASP A 30 10.21 3.51 7.98
N GLN A 31 10.16 4.10 6.78
CA GLN A 31 8.95 4.70 6.22
C GLN A 31 8.05 3.67 5.54
N VAL A 32 8.62 2.59 5.00
CA VAL A 32 7.88 1.56 4.26
C VAL A 32 6.77 0.97 5.10
N PHE A 33 7.01 0.67 6.37
CA PHE A 33 6.00 0.03 7.23
C PHE A 33 4.80 0.96 7.50
N MET A 34 5.07 2.23 7.82
CA MET A 34 4.03 3.24 8.05
C MET A 34 3.21 3.48 6.78
N LEU A 35 3.89 3.63 5.64
CA LEU A 35 3.26 3.86 4.34
C LEU A 35 2.47 2.64 3.86
N ALA A 36 2.94 1.43 4.14
CA ALA A 36 2.24 0.18 3.84
C ALA A 36 1.01 0.00 4.72
N ALA A 37 1.03 0.38 6.01
CA ALA A 37 -0.15 0.27 6.86
C ALA A 37 -1.25 1.28 6.48
N LEU A 38 -0.85 2.51 6.17
CA LEU A 38 -1.74 3.62 5.84
C LEU A 38 -1.95 3.81 4.34
N TRP A 39 -1.60 2.79 3.54
CA TRP A 39 -1.64 2.86 2.08
C TRP A 39 -2.96 3.35 1.50
N PRO A 40 -4.16 2.97 2.00
CA PRO A 40 -5.42 3.40 1.38
C PRO A 40 -5.64 4.90 1.56
N VAL A 41 -5.25 5.44 2.72
CA VAL A 41 -5.35 6.86 3.03
C VAL A 41 -4.41 7.63 2.11
N PHE A 42 -3.14 7.23 2.03
CA PHE A 42 -2.16 7.90 1.18
C PHE A 42 -2.48 7.79 -0.31
N LEU A 43 -3.16 6.74 -0.75
CA LEU A 43 -3.60 6.60 -2.14
C LEU A 43 -4.62 7.67 -2.55
N ILE A 44 -5.43 8.15 -1.60
CA ILE A 44 -6.45 9.19 -1.81
C ILE A 44 -5.88 10.58 -1.51
N THR A 45 -5.02 10.72 -0.50
CA THR A 45 -4.54 12.02 -0.02
C THR A 45 -3.23 12.49 -0.65
N ASN A 46 -2.43 11.58 -1.23
CA ASN A 46 -1.09 11.90 -1.72
C ASN A 46 -0.85 11.37 -3.14
N SER A 47 -0.83 12.29 -4.11
CA SER A 47 -0.64 11.98 -5.54
C SER A 47 0.71 11.33 -5.82
N ARG A 48 1.79 11.76 -5.14
CA ARG A 48 3.14 11.19 -5.30
C ARG A 48 3.22 9.78 -4.74
N PHE A 49 2.59 9.54 -3.60
CA PHE A 49 2.47 8.19 -3.04
C PHE A 49 1.72 7.28 -4.02
N ARG A 50 0.58 7.72 -4.54
CA ARG A 50 -0.21 6.96 -5.52
C ARG A 50 0.61 6.59 -6.76
N GLU A 51 1.41 7.51 -7.28
CA GLU A 51 2.28 7.23 -8.42
C GLU A 51 3.33 6.16 -8.09
N ASN A 52 4.00 6.28 -6.96
CA ASN A 52 5.00 5.30 -6.51
C ASN A 52 4.38 3.93 -6.18
N PHE A 53 3.20 3.92 -5.58
CA PHE A 53 2.42 2.72 -5.27
C PHE A 53 2.03 1.99 -6.56
N ASN A 54 1.52 2.71 -7.56
CA ASN A 54 1.19 2.13 -8.87
C ASN A 54 2.44 1.61 -9.60
N LYS A 55 3.58 2.31 -9.51
CA LYS A 55 4.86 1.83 -10.06
C LYS A 55 5.34 0.56 -9.36
N ALA A 56 5.17 0.48 -8.03
CA ALA A 56 5.49 -0.71 -7.25
C ALA A 56 4.58 -1.89 -7.60
N LEU A 57 3.29 -1.66 -7.88
CA LEU A 57 2.35 -2.72 -8.25
C LEU A 57 2.44 -3.19 -9.70
N LYS A 58 3.05 -2.40 -10.60
CA LYS A 58 3.31 -2.86 -11.97
C LYS A 58 4.29 -4.04 -11.94
N PRO A 59 4.06 -5.09 -12.77
CA PRO A 59 4.94 -6.25 -12.87
C PRO A 59 6.40 -5.82 -13.02
#